data_AF-A0AB33XGZ3-F1
#
_entry.id   AF-A0AB33XGZ3-F1
#
_cell.length_a   1.000
_cell.length_b   1.000
_cell.length_c   1.000
_cell.angle_alpha   90.00
_cell.angle_beta   90.00
_cell.angle_gamma   90.00
#
_symmetry.space_group_name_H-M   'P 1'
#
loop_
_entity.id
_entity.type
_entity.pdbx_description
1 polymer ?
#
loop_
_entity_poly.entity_id
_entity_poly.type
_entity_poly.pdbx_seq_one_letter_code
_entity_poly.pdbx_strand_id
1 'polypeptide(L)'
;MPPAKQALQDINREMEYLNKTLEKRRKEIQDLNKEISQARIHLREFITRYFSDLILQLSGTSLETFNDFVIREIGDEGSIIDTRVQNEFERQTQGISNEIAKIETGFNADMSFFEKHAKTFGEIAKKLSQSRIINATSIKAARDGIVAVARFTGIDLALKFKPWGAVKLAGNINKALPLIGLAFEAWDSYNKYQKQQKLEKTKEEMESHFNNQKQEILALINDETRFKQTCFPMALELEKCIQACEESVKKTQECAQGLEKWIQTGEDFIDVEPEEE
;
A
#
# COMPACT_ATOMS: atom_id res chain seq x y z
N MET A 1 -32.86 27.27 32.42
CA MET A 1 -32.99 26.58 31.12
C MET A 1 -32.19 27.19 29.94
N PRO A 2 -32.04 28.53 29.79
CA PRO A 2 -31.30 29.13 28.66
C PRO A 2 -29.87 28.61 28.40
N PRO A 3 -29.06 28.30 29.43
CA PRO A 3 -27.70 27.76 29.23
C PRO A 3 -27.67 26.37 28.57
N ALA A 4 -28.66 25.51 28.83
CA ALA A 4 -28.73 24.16 28.26
C ALA A 4 -29.12 24.20 26.77
N LYS A 5 -30.02 25.11 26.38
CA LYS A 5 -30.37 25.35 24.97
C LYS A 5 -29.19 25.88 24.17
N GLN A 6 -28.46 26.84 24.74
CA GLN A 6 -27.26 27.38 24.09
C GLN A 6 -26.21 26.29 23.88
N ALA A 7 -25.94 25.47 24.91
CA ALA A 7 -25.01 24.35 24.80
C ALA A 7 -25.43 23.32 23.73
N LEU A 8 -26.73 22.99 23.65
CA LEU A 8 -27.26 22.09 22.63
C LEU A 8 -27.10 22.65 21.20
N GLN A 9 -27.35 23.95 21.01
CA GLN A 9 -27.16 24.61 19.72
C GLN A 9 -25.68 24.61 19.29
N ASP A 10 -24.76 24.88 20.22
CA ASP A 10 -23.32 24.85 19.95
C ASP A 10 -22.85 23.43 19.60
N ILE A 11 -23.30 22.40 20.34
CA ILE A 11 -23.05 20.98 20.03
C ILE A 11 -23.54 20.64 18.61
N ASN A 12 -24.78 20.99 18.26
CA ASN A 12 -25.36 20.65 16.96
C ASN A 12 -24.58 21.29 15.80
N ARG A 13 -24.18 22.57 15.94
CA ARG A 13 -23.38 23.27 14.93
C ARG A 13 -22.02 22.62 14.71
N GLU A 14 -21.32 22.29 15.80
CA GLU A 14 -20.00 21.66 15.72
C GLU A 14 -20.08 20.24 15.16
N MET A 15 -21.14 19.50 15.49
CA MET A 15 -21.41 18.15 14.96
C MET A 15 -21.75 18.14 13.47
N GLU A 16 -22.48 19.15 12.97
CA GLU A 16 -22.77 19.28 11.55
C GLU A 16 -21.47 19.51 10.74
N TYR A 17 -20.59 20.38 11.24
CA TYR A 17 -19.29 20.64 10.62
C TYR A 17 -18.43 19.37 10.60
N LEU A 18 -18.33 18.68 11.73
CA LEU A 18 -17.58 17.43 11.87
C LEU A 18 -18.10 16.33 10.93
N ASN A 19 -19.41 16.16 10.79
CA ASN A 19 -19.99 15.23 9.82
C ASN A 19 -19.60 15.55 8.38
N LYS A 20 -19.74 16.82 7.95
CA LYS A 20 -19.36 17.24 6.58
C LYS A 20 -17.91 16.92 6.28
N THR A 21 -17.04 17.13 7.26
CA THR A 21 -15.62 16.83 7.16
C THR A 21 -15.35 15.32 7.06
N LEU A 22 -15.95 14.50 7.93
CA LEU A 22 -15.80 13.05 7.87
C LEU A 22 -16.37 12.45 6.58
N GLU A 23 -17.52 12.94 6.09
CA GLU A 23 -18.07 12.55 4.80
C GLU A 23 -17.13 12.84 3.64
N LYS A 24 -16.47 14.01 3.67
CA LYS A 24 -15.44 14.36 2.69
C LYS A 24 -14.27 13.38 2.75
N ARG A 25 -13.75 13.07 3.94
CA ARG A 25 -12.64 12.11 4.13
C ARG A 25 -13.01 10.70 3.67
N ARG A 26 -14.23 10.25 3.94
CA ARG A 26 -14.74 8.96 3.46
C ARG A 26 -14.75 8.90 1.94
N LYS A 27 -15.18 9.97 1.26
CA LYS A 27 -15.14 10.05 -0.21
C LYS A 27 -13.71 10.00 -0.75
N GLU A 28 -12.80 10.77 -0.15
CA GLU A 28 -11.38 10.75 -0.51
C GLU A 28 -10.77 9.34 -0.37
N ILE A 29 -11.10 8.60 0.68
CA ILE A 29 -10.69 7.20 0.87
C ILE A 29 -11.32 6.26 -0.16
N GLN A 30 -12.59 6.45 -0.50
CA GLN A 30 -13.26 5.65 -1.54
C GLN A 30 -12.58 5.86 -2.89
N ASP A 31 -12.21 7.09 -3.22
CA ASP A 31 -11.49 7.39 -4.46
C ASP A 31 -10.06 6.83 -4.43
N LEU A 32 -9.37 6.93 -3.30
CA LEU A 32 -8.08 6.28 -3.08
C LEU A 32 -8.14 4.76 -3.30
N ASN A 33 -9.19 4.09 -2.81
CA ASN A 33 -9.40 2.66 -3.02
C ASN A 33 -9.60 2.31 -4.51
N LYS A 34 -10.25 3.19 -5.28
CA LYS A 34 -10.35 3.02 -6.74
C LYS A 34 -8.98 3.14 -7.41
N GLU A 35 -8.16 4.11 -7.00
CA GLU A 35 -6.79 4.28 -7.52
C GLU A 35 -5.91 3.06 -7.21
N ILE A 36 -5.98 2.54 -5.98
CA ILE A 36 -5.29 1.30 -5.58
C ILE A 36 -5.72 0.13 -6.47
N SER A 37 -7.02 -0.01 -6.75
CA SER A 37 -7.51 -1.04 -7.66
C SER A 37 -6.97 -0.87 -9.09
N GLN A 38 -6.91 0.36 -9.61
CA GLN A 38 -6.34 0.62 -10.93
C GLN A 38 -4.84 0.32 -10.99
N ALA A 39 -4.06 0.73 -9.98
CA ALA A 39 -2.64 0.41 -9.90
C ALA A 39 -2.41 -1.11 -9.91
N ARG A 40 -3.24 -1.90 -9.22
CA ARG A 40 -3.17 -3.38 -9.27
C ARG A 40 -3.42 -3.93 -10.66
N ILE A 41 -4.38 -3.39 -11.40
CA ILE A 41 -4.65 -3.80 -12.78
C ILE A 41 -3.43 -3.53 -13.66
N HIS A 42 -2.87 -2.31 -13.60
CA HIS A 42 -1.69 -1.96 -14.38
C HIS A 42 -0.47 -2.80 -14.02
N LEU A 43 -0.22 -3.05 -12.73
CA LEU A 43 0.87 -3.91 -12.27
C LEU A 43 0.69 -5.35 -12.77
N ARG A 44 -0.54 -5.89 -12.70
CA ARG A 44 -0.85 -7.23 -13.23
C ARG A 44 -0.55 -7.31 -14.72
N GLU A 45 -0.94 -6.32 -15.50
CA GLU A 45 -0.67 -6.26 -16.93
C GLU A 45 0.82 -6.18 -17.23
N PHE A 46 1.54 -5.28 -16.54
CA PHE A 46 2.98 -5.12 -16.69
C PHE A 46 3.72 -6.42 -16.36
N ILE A 47 3.49 -7.00 -15.17
CA ILE A 47 4.18 -8.22 -14.74
C ILE A 47 3.87 -9.39 -15.68
N THR A 48 2.62 -9.49 -16.14
CA THR A 48 2.23 -10.55 -17.08
C THR A 48 2.98 -10.42 -18.40
N ARG A 49 3.02 -9.23 -18.99
CA ARG A 49 3.71 -8.98 -20.27
C ARG A 49 5.22 -9.11 -20.12
N TYR A 50 5.81 -8.42 -19.14
CA TYR A 50 7.25 -8.37 -18.93
C TYR A 50 7.88 -9.77 -18.78
N PHE A 51 7.34 -10.61 -17.90
CA PHE A 51 7.87 -11.96 -17.71
C PHE A 51 7.55 -12.89 -18.89
N SER A 52 6.42 -12.70 -19.58
CA SER A 52 6.13 -13.45 -20.81
C SER A 52 7.10 -13.09 -21.94
N ASP A 53 7.47 -11.81 -22.06
CA ASP A 53 8.45 -11.33 -23.03
C ASP A 53 9.86 -11.84 -22.69
N LEU A 54 10.24 -11.88 -21.41
CA LEU A 54 11.51 -12.47 -20.97
C LEU A 54 11.61 -13.96 -21.34
N ILE A 55 10.55 -14.74 -21.12
CA ILE A 55 10.51 -16.16 -21.47
C ILE A 55 10.59 -16.33 -22.99
N LEU A 56 9.85 -15.53 -23.75
CA LEU A 56 9.89 -15.55 -25.22
C LEU A 56 11.29 -15.24 -25.75
N GLN A 57 11.92 -14.19 -25.23
CA GLN A 57 13.29 -13.82 -25.61
C GLN A 57 14.30 -14.92 -25.24
N LEU A 58 14.22 -15.46 -24.03
CA LEU A 58 15.07 -16.56 -23.56
C LEU A 58 14.98 -17.78 -24.49
N SER A 59 13.76 -18.21 -24.83
CA SER A 59 13.55 -19.36 -25.72
C SER A 59 14.21 -19.17 -27.10
N GLY A 60 14.20 -17.93 -27.61
CA GLY A 60 14.78 -17.55 -28.90
C GLY A 60 16.29 -17.39 -28.92
N THR A 61 16.97 -17.46 -27.77
CA THR A 61 18.44 -17.30 -27.73
C THR A 61 19.17 -18.51 -28.33
N SER A 62 20.33 -18.28 -28.93
CA SER A 62 21.28 -19.31 -29.34
C SER A 62 22.50 -19.31 -28.41
N LEU A 63 23.47 -20.20 -28.65
CA LEU A 63 24.72 -20.23 -27.88
C LEU A 63 25.45 -18.88 -27.96
N GLU A 64 25.35 -18.20 -29.10
CA GLU A 64 26.00 -16.93 -29.40
C GLU A 64 25.26 -15.74 -28.75
N THR A 65 23.93 -15.78 -28.65
CA THR A 65 23.12 -14.64 -28.19
C THR A 65 22.63 -14.76 -26.75
N PHE A 66 22.81 -15.92 -26.11
CA PHE A 66 22.39 -16.16 -24.73
C PHE A 66 23.05 -15.20 -23.73
N ASN A 67 24.37 -14.98 -23.85
CA ASN A 67 25.08 -14.07 -22.94
C ASN A 67 24.61 -12.62 -23.08
N ASP A 68 24.34 -12.16 -24.31
CA ASP A 68 23.79 -10.82 -24.55
C ASP A 68 22.42 -10.66 -23.90
N PHE A 69 21.56 -11.68 -23.98
CA PHE A 69 20.27 -11.70 -23.29
C PHE A 69 20.44 -11.60 -21.76
N VAL A 70 21.33 -12.41 -21.18
CA VAL A 70 21.59 -12.40 -19.73
C VAL A 70 22.07 -11.02 -19.28
N ILE A 71 23.04 -10.42 -19.97
CA ILE A 71 23.57 -9.11 -19.61
C ILE A 71 22.52 -8.02 -19.73
N ARG A 72 21.71 -8.02 -20.80
CA ARG A 72 20.81 -6.91 -21.13
C ARG A 72 19.46 -6.96 -20.42
N GLU A 73 18.90 -8.17 -20.24
CA GLU A 73 17.55 -8.32 -19.69
C GLU A 73 17.56 -8.72 -18.23
N ILE A 74 18.59 -9.45 -17.80
CA ILE A 74 18.69 -9.96 -16.43
C ILE A 74 19.61 -9.07 -15.58
N GLY A 75 20.79 -8.74 -16.12
CA GLY A 75 21.81 -7.99 -15.40
C GLY A 75 22.54 -8.85 -14.37
N ASP A 76 23.59 -8.27 -13.77
CA ASP A 76 24.33 -8.95 -12.71
C ASP A 76 23.40 -9.20 -11.52
N GLU A 77 23.41 -10.43 -11.03
CA GLU A 77 22.53 -10.93 -9.97
C GLU A 77 21.01 -10.65 -10.16
N GLY A 78 20.53 -10.39 -11.38
CA GLY A 78 19.12 -10.04 -11.64
C GLY A 78 18.79 -8.54 -11.51
N SER A 79 19.80 -7.69 -11.32
CA SER A 79 19.65 -6.24 -11.09
C SER A 79 18.77 -5.50 -12.11
N ILE A 80 18.75 -5.91 -13.38
CA ILE A 80 17.91 -5.25 -14.39
C ILE A 80 16.44 -5.63 -14.22
N ILE A 81 16.14 -6.90 -13.93
CA ILE A 81 14.77 -7.36 -13.60
C ILE A 81 14.27 -6.60 -12.37
N ASP A 82 15.08 -6.59 -11.31
CA ASP A 82 14.74 -5.95 -10.04
C ASP A 82 14.42 -4.48 -10.25
N THR A 83 15.30 -3.76 -10.95
CA THR A 83 15.12 -2.34 -11.26
C THR A 83 13.86 -2.09 -12.09
N ARG A 84 13.59 -2.90 -13.12
CA ARG A 84 12.40 -2.72 -13.97
C ARG A 84 11.11 -2.97 -13.21
N VAL A 85 11.05 -4.02 -12.38
CA VAL A 85 9.90 -4.31 -11.53
C VAL A 85 9.71 -3.20 -10.49
N GLN A 86 10.77 -2.80 -9.80
CA GLN A 86 10.72 -1.73 -8.80
C GLN A 86 10.21 -0.42 -9.40
N ASN A 87 10.75 0.00 -10.55
CA ASN A 87 10.35 1.24 -11.21
C ASN A 87 8.86 1.23 -11.60
N GLU A 88 8.31 0.08 -12.03
CA GLU A 88 6.88 -0.02 -12.30
C GLU A 88 6.05 0.14 -11.02
N PHE A 89 6.43 -0.54 -9.94
CA PHE A 89 5.77 -0.38 -8.65
C PHE A 89 5.81 1.07 -8.18
N GLU A 90 6.96 1.74 -8.24
CA GLU A 90 7.07 3.16 -7.92
C GLU A 90 6.15 4.00 -8.81
N ARG A 91 6.16 3.79 -10.13
CA ARG A 91 5.32 4.54 -11.07
C ARG A 91 3.83 4.41 -10.75
N GLN A 92 3.37 3.22 -10.39
CA GLN A 92 1.96 2.96 -10.12
C GLN A 92 1.52 3.36 -8.71
N THR A 93 2.44 3.45 -7.75
CA THR A 93 2.11 3.67 -6.32
C THR A 93 2.44 5.09 -5.83
N GLN A 94 3.28 5.85 -6.53
CA GLN A 94 3.69 7.19 -6.10
C GLN A 94 2.53 8.18 -6.02
N GLY A 95 1.63 8.19 -7.02
CA GLY A 95 0.44 9.06 -7.02
C GLY A 95 -0.46 8.79 -5.82
N ILE A 96 -0.77 7.51 -5.57
CA ILE A 96 -1.57 7.04 -4.44
C ILE A 96 -0.94 7.46 -3.11
N SER A 97 0.39 7.34 -2.99
CA SER A 97 1.11 7.73 -1.77
C SER A 97 1.04 9.23 -1.51
N ASN A 98 1.06 10.05 -2.56
CA ASN A 98 0.85 11.49 -2.44
C ASN A 98 -0.58 11.83 -2.00
N GLU A 99 -1.59 11.11 -2.52
CA GLU A 99 -2.97 11.29 -2.09
C GLU A 99 -3.18 10.87 -0.64
N ILE A 100 -2.58 9.75 -0.18
CA ILE A 100 -2.58 9.36 1.25
C ILE A 100 -2.04 10.50 2.11
N ALA A 101 -0.90 11.09 1.74
CA ALA A 101 -0.30 12.19 2.50
C ALA A 101 -1.20 13.45 2.53
N LYS A 102 -1.93 13.74 1.45
CA LYS A 102 -2.89 14.85 1.40
C LYS A 102 -4.10 14.59 2.31
N ILE A 103 -4.67 13.38 2.25
CA ILE A 103 -5.79 12.97 3.10
C ILE A 103 -5.38 13.05 4.57
N GLU A 104 -4.21 12.52 4.91
CA GLU A 104 -3.65 12.56 6.26
C GLU A 104 -3.47 14.01 6.76
N THR A 105 -2.85 14.86 5.95
CA THR A 105 -2.62 16.28 6.30
C THR A 105 -3.94 16.99 6.57
N GLY A 106 -4.93 16.77 5.72
CA GLY A 106 -6.25 17.33 5.91
C GLY A 106 -6.95 16.77 7.14
N PHE A 107 -6.89 15.47 7.37
CA PHE A 107 -7.50 14.82 8.52
C PHE A 107 -6.87 15.32 9.84
N ASN A 108 -5.56 15.56 9.86
CA ASN A 108 -4.87 16.16 11.01
C ASN A 108 -5.32 17.61 11.27
N ALA A 109 -5.57 18.39 10.21
CA ALA A 109 -6.14 19.74 10.35
C ALA A 109 -7.54 19.68 10.97
N ASP A 110 -8.37 18.74 10.50
CA ASP A 110 -9.71 18.49 11.05
C ASP A 110 -9.63 18.07 12.53
N MET A 111 -8.66 17.23 12.89
CA MET A 111 -8.43 16.81 14.28
C MET A 111 -8.09 17.98 15.20
N SER A 112 -7.23 18.89 14.75
CA SER A 112 -6.86 20.07 15.53
C SER A 112 -8.05 20.98 15.84
N PHE A 113 -9.08 20.95 14.98
CA PHE A 113 -10.36 21.60 15.25
C PHE A 113 -11.12 20.86 16.37
N PHE A 114 -11.17 19.53 16.35
CA PHE A 114 -11.85 18.75 17.40
C PHE A 114 -11.20 18.91 18.78
N GLU A 115 -9.87 18.97 18.83
CA GLU A 115 -9.13 19.25 20.08
C GLU A 115 -9.44 20.64 20.64
N LYS A 116 -9.54 21.66 19.79
CA LYS A 116 -9.91 23.02 20.22
C LYS A 116 -11.32 23.07 20.80
N HIS A 117 -12.20 22.18 20.34
CA HIS A 117 -13.58 22.01 20.83
C HIS A 117 -13.71 20.85 21.83
N ALA A 118 -12.63 20.44 22.50
CA ALA A 118 -12.63 19.33 23.46
C ALA A 118 -13.55 19.53 24.68
N LYS A 119 -14.01 20.76 24.98
CA LYS A 119 -15.06 20.97 25.99
C LYS A 119 -16.42 20.39 25.54
N THR A 120 -16.72 20.48 24.25
CA THR A 120 -17.92 19.90 23.63
C THR A 120 -17.72 18.41 23.32
N PHE A 121 -16.49 18.03 22.96
CA PHE A 121 -16.15 16.70 22.44
C PHE A 121 -15.28 15.84 23.36
N GLY A 122 -15.21 16.12 24.66
CA GLY A 122 -14.15 15.63 25.55
C GLY A 122 -13.82 14.14 25.47
N GLU A 123 -14.81 13.26 25.37
CA GLU A 123 -14.57 11.82 25.18
C GLU A 123 -14.14 11.44 23.75
N ILE A 124 -14.66 12.15 22.75
CA ILE A 124 -14.29 11.99 21.34
C ILE A 124 -12.83 12.44 21.14
N ALA A 125 -12.49 13.67 21.54
CA ALA A 125 -11.13 14.20 21.45
C ALA A 125 -10.11 13.33 22.20
N LYS A 126 -10.49 12.76 23.36
CA LYS A 126 -9.65 11.82 24.11
C LYS A 126 -9.44 10.48 23.39
N LYS A 127 -10.49 9.90 22.78
CA LYS A 127 -10.37 8.67 21.99
C LYS A 127 -9.56 8.88 20.71
N LEU A 128 -9.69 10.05 20.10
CA LEU A 128 -9.01 10.40 18.85
C LEU A 128 -7.52 10.72 19.05
N SER A 129 -7.16 11.47 20.09
CA SER A 129 -5.75 11.73 20.45
C SER A 129 -5.00 10.46 20.87
N GLN A 130 -5.71 9.41 21.32
CA GLN A 130 -5.13 8.09 21.59
C GLN A 130 -4.90 7.25 20.32
N SER A 131 -5.50 7.62 19.18
CA SER A 131 -5.24 6.93 17.91
C SER A 131 -3.82 7.25 17.45
N ARG A 132 -2.98 6.21 17.34
CA ARG A 132 -1.52 6.29 17.20
C ARG A 132 -1.01 6.82 15.85
N ILE A 133 -1.93 7.28 15.00
CA ILE A 133 -1.71 7.72 13.61
C ILE A 133 -1.44 9.23 13.56
N ILE A 134 -1.75 9.95 14.65
CA ILE A 134 -1.69 11.41 14.75
C ILE A 134 -0.36 11.84 15.38
N ASN A 135 0.74 11.73 14.65
CA ASN A 135 1.92 12.56 14.93
C ASN A 135 2.77 12.78 13.67
N ALA A 136 3.67 13.76 13.67
CA ALA A 136 4.53 14.12 12.53
C ALA A 136 5.41 12.98 11.95
N THR A 137 5.37 11.78 12.53
CA THR A 137 6.07 10.57 12.06
C THR A 137 5.30 9.85 10.94
N SER A 138 3.99 10.07 10.78
CA SER A 138 3.17 9.42 9.73
C SER A 138 3.37 10.02 8.33
N ILE A 139 3.68 11.31 8.21
CA ILE A 139 4.15 11.92 6.94
C ILE A 139 5.49 11.31 6.50
N LYS A 140 6.38 11.05 7.47
CA LYS A 140 7.60 10.26 7.22
C LYS A 140 7.26 8.83 6.87
N ALA A 141 6.29 8.19 7.53
CA ALA A 141 5.88 6.80 7.24
C ALA A 141 5.11 6.62 5.91
N ALA A 142 4.43 7.64 5.39
CA ALA A 142 3.83 7.62 4.05
C ALA A 142 4.91 7.74 2.96
N ARG A 143 5.91 8.59 3.19
CA ARG A 143 7.09 8.74 2.32
C ARG A 143 8.05 7.55 2.42
N ASP A 144 8.32 7.08 3.64
CA ASP A 144 9.04 5.85 3.96
C ASP A 144 8.20 4.63 3.63
N GLY A 145 6.89 4.79 3.38
CA GLY A 145 5.95 3.78 2.89
C GLY A 145 6.18 3.45 1.43
N ILE A 146 6.63 4.41 0.62
CA ILE A 146 7.14 4.20 -0.75
C ILE A 146 8.50 3.48 -0.70
N VAL A 147 9.39 3.91 0.19
CA VAL A 147 10.67 3.23 0.45
C VAL A 147 10.43 1.83 1.06
N ALA A 148 9.34 1.67 1.81
CA ALA A 148 8.84 0.41 2.29
C ALA A 148 8.21 -0.36 1.14
N VAL A 149 7.47 0.17 0.18
CA VAL A 149 7.07 -0.62 -1.00
C VAL A 149 8.30 -1.21 -1.72
N ALA A 150 9.40 -0.45 -1.77
CA ALA A 150 10.71 -0.93 -2.24
C ALA A 150 11.44 -1.89 -1.26
N ARG A 151 11.05 -1.98 0.02
CA ARG A 151 11.62 -2.86 1.09
C ARG A 151 10.65 -3.91 1.69
N PHE A 152 9.36 -3.83 1.38
CA PHE A 152 8.15 -4.39 2.04
C PHE A 152 7.25 -5.04 0.99
N THR A 153 7.61 -5.02 -0.30
CA THR A 153 7.65 -6.33 -0.94
C THR A 153 8.54 -7.23 -0.05
N GLY A 154 7.98 -7.89 0.96
CA GLY A 154 8.61 -8.99 1.67
C GLY A 154 8.85 -10.20 0.74
N ILE A 155 8.67 -10.00 -0.57
CA ILE A 155 9.55 -10.51 -1.61
C ILE A 155 10.91 -9.84 -1.41
N ASP A 156 11.76 -10.48 -0.63
CA ASP A 156 13.17 -10.59 -0.99
C ASP A 156 13.30 -10.74 -2.54
N LEU A 157 13.33 -9.63 -3.31
CA LEU A 157 14.08 -9.59 -4.57
C LEU A 157 15.56 -9.83 -4.24
N ALA A 158 15.94 -9.54 -2.99
CA ALA A 158 17.00 -10.26 -2.31
C ALA A 158 16.63 -11.75 -2.00
N LEU A 159 16.40 -12.59 -3.01
CA LEU A 159 16.98 -13.94 -3.01
C LEU A 159 16.34 -15.01 -2.08
N LYS A 160 15.17 -15.56 -2.45
CA LYS A 160 14.89 -17.00 -2.16
C LYS A 160 15.05 -17.95 -3.34
N PHE A 161 15.43 -17.43 -4.50
CA PHE A 161 16.18 -18.20 -5.48
C PHE A 161 17.37 -17.37 -5.99
N LYS A 162 18.59 -17.89 -5.81
CA LYS A 162 19.86 -17.34 -6.33
C LYS A 162 20.35 -18.15 -7.56
N PRO A 163 19.64 -18.24 -8.70
CA PRO A 163 20.24 -18.86 -9.89
C PRO A 163 21.30 -17.94 -10.51
N TRP A 164 21.17 -16.63 -10.25
CA TRP A 164 21.99 -15.54 -10.77
C TRP A 164 23.36 -15.43 -10.11
N GLY A 165 23.78 -16.46 -9.38
CA GLY A 165 25.09 -16.51 -8.75
C GLY A 165 26.20 -16.38 -9.77
N ALA A 166 26.89 -15.24 -9.73
CA ALA A 166 28.19 -14.94 -10.31
C ALA A 166 28.41 -15.33 -11.79
N VAL A 167 28.18 -14.34 -12.66
CA VAL A 167 29.05 -14.13 -13.82
C VAL A 167 30.45 -13.73 -13.29
N LYS A 168 31.25 -14.70 -12.84
CA LYS A 168 32.70 -14.54 -12.85
C LYS A 168 33.20 -14.91 -14.24
N LEU A 169 32.98 -13.99 -15.19
CA LEU A 169 33.76 -13.99 -16.42
C LEU A 169 35.20 -13.63 -16.04
N ALA A 170 36.09 -14.59 -16.30
CA ALA A 170 37.53 -14.62 -16.03
C ALA A 170 37.98 -14.99 -14.58
N GLY A 171 38.56 -16.20 -14.47
CA GLY A 171 39.65 -16.47 -13.55
C GLY A 171 39.37 -17.38 -12.35
N ASN A 172 39.35 -18.69 -12.59
CA ASN A 172 39.80 -19.76 -11.68
C ASN A 172 38.88 -20.21 -10.51
N ILE A 173 38.86 -21.53 -10.27
CA ILE A 173 38.57 -22.26 -9.01
C ILE A 173 37.28 -23.13 -8.96
N ASN A 174 37.53 -24.44 -8.86
CA ASN A 174 36.69 -25.50 -8.27
C ASN A 174 35.92 -25.06 -7.01
N LYS A 175 34.58 -25.18 -7.00
CA LYS A 175 33.74 -25.62 -5.86
C LYS A 175 32.24 -25.56 -6.22
N ALA A 176 31.47 -26.44 -5.59
CA ALA A 176 30.09 -26.79 -5.88
C ALA A 176 29.07 -25.63 -5.80
N LEU A 177 28.24 -25.48 -6.85
CA LEU A 177 26.81 -25.07 -6.89
C LEU A 177 26.39 -24.89 -8.37
N PRO A 178 25.09 -25.01 -8.74
CA PRO A 178 24.64 -24.95 -10.14
C PRO A 178 24.59 -23.47 -10.56
N LEU A 179 25.51 -23.08 -11.44
CA LEU A 179 25.64 -21.71 -11.94
C LEU A 179 25.35 -21.73 -13.45
N ILE A 180 24.36 -20.96 -13.88
CA ILE A 180 24.03 -20.76 -15.29
C ILE A 180 24.85 -19.57 -15.81
N GLY A 181 25.91 -19.91 -16.53
CA GLY A 181 26.75 -19.01 -17.31
C GLY A 181 27.56 -19.88 -18.25
N LEU A 182 27.12 -20.01 -19.49
CA LEU A 182 27.83 -20.80 -20.48
C LEU A 182 29.03 -20.01 -21.00
N ALA A 183 30.16 -20.11 -20.30
CA ALA A 183 31.45 -19.70 -20.85
C ALA A 183 31.89 -20.73 -21.91
N PHE A 184 31.53 -20.51 -23.17
CA PHE A 184 31.92 -21.40 -24.28
C PHE A 184 33.33 -21.17 -24.82
N GLU A 185 34.00 -20.09 -24.38
CA GLU A 185 35.25 -19.59 -24.97
C GLU A 185 36.47 -20.50 -24.73
N ALA A 186 36.42 -21.43 -23.78
CA ALA A 186 37.57 -22.26 -23.40
C ALA A 186 37.40 -23.77 -23.66
N TRP A 187 36.45 -24.19 -24.52
CA TRP A 187 36.19 -25.62 -24.75
C TRP A 187 36.13 -25.97 -26.24
N ASP A 188 37.30 -25.95 -26.89
CA ASP A 188 37.47 -26.46 -28.26
C ASP A 188 37.29 -27.98 -28.37
N SER A 189 37.29 -28.70 -27.24
CA SER A 189 37.15 -30.17 -27.19
C SER A 189 35.72 -30.68 -26.95
N TYR A 190 34.71 -29.81 -26.75
CA TYR A 190 33.35 -30.24 -26.41
C TYR A 190 32.41 -30.20 -27.62
N ASN A 191 31.80 -31.35 -27.92
CA ASN A 191 30.90 -31.51 -29.07
C ASN A 191 29.75 -30.49 -29.06
N LYS A 192 29.49 -29.80 -30.18
CA LYS A 192 28.43 -28.77 -30.36
C LYS A 192 27.07 -29.22 -29.82
N TYR A 193 26.74 -30.50 -29.97
CA TYR A 193 25.53 -31.12 -29.46
C TYR A 193 25.37 -31.00 -27.94
N GLN A 194 26.44 -31.21 -27.19
CA GLN A 194 26.43 -31.12 -25.73
C GLN A 194 26.32 -29.67 -25.25
N LYS A 195 26.95 -28.73 -25.98
CA LYS A 195 26.79 -27.27 -25.75
C LYS A 195 25.31 -26.87 -25.87
N GLN A 196 24.64 -27.38 -26.92
CA GLN A 196 23.21 -27.14 -27.12
C GLN A 196 22.36 -27.74 -26.00
N GLN A 197 22.58 -29.00 -25.60
CA GLN A 197 21.83 -29.60 -24.49
C GLN A 197 21.95 -28.81 -23.20
N LYS A 198 23.17 -28.33 -22.89
CA LYS A 198 23.39 -27.54 -21.68
C LYS A 198 22.68 -26.18 -21.75
N LEU A 199 22.62 -25.55 -22.92
CA LEU A 199 21.83 -24.34 -23.16
C LEU A 199 20.33 -24.59 -23.01
N GLU A 200 19.79 -25.65 -23.60
CA GLU A 200 18.35 -25.94 -23.48
C GLU A 200 17.94 -26.22 -22.03
N LYS A 201 18.72 -27.04 -21.31
CA LYS A 201 18.48 -27.26 -19.87
C LYS A 201 18.57 -25.96 -19.05
N THR A 202 19.53 -25.12 -19.39
CA THR A 202 19.69 -23.79 -18.79
C THR A 202 18.46 -22.91 -19.02
N LYS A 203 17.92 -22.88 -20.25
CA LYS A 203 16.72 -22.15 -20.60
C LYS A 203 15.50 -22.69 -19.85
N GLU A 204 15.33 -24.01 -19.76
CA GLU A 204 14.24 -24.64 -19.00
C GLU A 204 14.26 -24.23 -17.53
N GLU A 205 15.44 -24.24 -16.90
CA GLU A 205 15.61 -23.79 -15.51
C GLU A 205 15.24 -22.30 -15.38
N MET A 206 15.78 -21.43 -16.23
CA MET A 206 15.47 -19.99 -16.21
C MET A 206 13.98 -19.69 -16.46
N GLU A 207 13.34 -20.39 -17.41
CA GLU A 207 11.91 -20.25 -17.68
C GLU A 207 11.07 -20.63 -16.46
N SER A 208 11.42 -21.72 -15.77
CA SER A 208 10.77 -22.10 -14.52
C SER A 208 10.88 -20.99 -13.47
N HIS A 209 12.04 -20.35 -13.35
CA HIS A 209 12.24 -19.23 -12.44
C HIS A 209 11.43 -17.99 -12.81
N PHE A 210 11.41 -17.60 -14.08
CA PHE A 210 10.58 -16.49 -14.53
C PHE A 210 9.10 -16.74 -14.26
N ASN A 211 8.63 -17.95 -14.51
CA ASN A 211 7.25 -18.32 -14.22
C ASN A 211 6.96 -18.29 -12.71
N ASN A 212 7.83 -18.83 -11.86
CA ASN A 212 7.64 -18.81 -10.41
C ASN A 212 7.62 -17.37 -9.86
N GLN A 213 8.59 -16.54 -10.26
CA GLN A 213 8.67 -15.14 -9.85
C GLN A 213 7.42 -14.35 -10.29
N LYS A 214 6.98 -14.57 -11.54
CA LYS A 214 5.73 -13.99 -12.06
C LYS A 214 4.54 -14.39 -11.19
N GLN A 215 4.40 -15.67 -10.83
CA GLN A 215 3.29 -16.14 -10.01
C GLN A 215 3.32 -15.56 -8.59
N GLU A 216 4.49 -15.45 -7.96
CA GLU A 216 4.62 -14.86 -6.62
C GLU A 216 4.20 -13.38 -6.60
N ILE A 217 4.67 -12.59 -7.58
CA ILE A 217 4.31 -11.18 -7.69
C ILE A 217 2.81 -11.05 -7.99
N LEU A 218 2.27 -11.86 -8.90
CA LEU A 218 0.84 -11.85 -9.22
C LEU A 218 -0.03 -12.29 -8.04
N ALA A 219 0.43 -13.22 -7.21
CA ALA A 219 -0.30 -13.65 -6.01
C ALA A 219 -0.45 -12.48 -5.02
N LEU A 220 0.60 -11.66 -4.83
CA LEU A 220 0.51 -10.44 -4.03
C LEU A 220 -0.48 -9.43 -4.65
N ILE A 221 -0.36 -9.15 -5.96
CA ILE A 221 -1.22 -8.17 -6.64
C ILE A 221 -2.69 -8.61 -6.63
N ASN A 222 -2.97 -9.91 -6.78
CA ASN A 222 -4.32 -10.44 -6.87
C ASN A 222 -5.04 -10.49 -5.51
N ASP A 223 -4.30 -10.57 -4.41
CA ASP A 223 -4.86 -10.43 -3.07
C ASP A 223 -4.98 -8.93 -2.72
N GLU A 224 -6.19 -8.38 -2.86
CA GLU A 224 -6.44 -6.95 -2.62
C GLU A 224 -6.08 -6.50 -1.21
N THR A 225 -6.50 -7.31 -0.23
CA THR A 225 -6.28 -7.02 1.18
C THR A 225 -4.81 -7.03 1.50
N ARG A 226 -4.10 -8.07 1.07
CA ARG A 226 -2.65 -8.19 1.29
C ARG A 226 -1.89 -7.12 0.52
N PHE A 227 -2.25 -6.84 -0.72
CA PHE A 227 -1.64 -5.78 -1.52
C PHE A 227 -1.76 -4.43 -0.81
N LYS A 228 -2.96 -4.08 -0.36
CA LYS A 228 -3.19 -2.82 0.35
C LYS A 228 -2.45 -2.76 1.69
N GLN A 229 -2.47 -3.84 2.48
CA GLN A 229 -1.71 -3.94 3.73
C GLN A 229 -0.20 -3.77 3.52
N THR A 230 0.30 -4.33 2.42
CA THR A 230 1.72 -4.36 2.10
C THR A 230 2.19 -3.04 1.53
N CYS A 231 1.47 -2.51 0.55
CA CYS A 231 1.87 -1.33 -0.20
C CYS A 231 1.38 -0.01 0.39
N PHE A 232 0.26 -0.04 1.11
CA PHE A 232 -0.42 1.16 1.62
C PHE A 232 -0.93 0.98 3.06
N PRO A 233 -0.07 0.59 4.02
CA PRO A 233 -0.48 0.40 5.42
C PRO A 233 -1.12 1.66 6.01
N MET A 234 -0.63 2.84 5.60
CA MET A 234 -1.20 4.13 6.02
C MET A 234 -2.64 4.35 5.55
N ALA A 235 -3.03 3.83 4.38
CA ALA A 235 -4.42 3.92 3.92
C ALA A 235 -5.38 3.14 4.85
N LEU A 236 -4.96 1.95 5.32
CA LEU A 236 -5.75 1.15 6.27
C LEU A 236 -5.85 1.81 7.64
N GLU A 237 -4.77 2.42 8.09
CA GLU A 237 -4.76 3.16 9.34
C GLU A 237 -5.68 4.40 9.27
N LEU A 238 -5.63 5.16 8.16
CA LEU A 238 -6.57 6.26 7.92
C LEU A 238 -8.04 5.79 7.94
N GLU A 239 -8.34 4.66 7.29
CA GLU A 239 -9.69 4.06 7.31
C GLU A 239 -10.18 3.77 8.72
N LYS A 240 -9.35 3.10 9.54
CA LYS A 240 -9.69 2.80 10.94
C LYS A 240 -9.90 4.08 11.75
N CYS A 241 -9.06 5.09 11.56
CA CYS A 241 -9.18 6.38 12.24
C CYS A 241 -10.50 7.09 11.90
N ILE A 242 -10.82 7.20 10.62
CA ILE A 242 -12.05 7.84 10.16
C ILE A 242 -13.27 7.07 10.67
N GLN A 243 -13.26 5.74 10.61
CA GLN A 243 -14.33 4.93 11.17
C GLN A 243 -14.51 5.17 12.69
N ALA A 244 -13.42 5.23 13.46
CA ALA A 244 -13.48 5.52 14.89
C ALA A 244 -14.03 6.93 15.19
N CYS A 245 -13.71 7.93 14.36
CA CYS A 245 -14.32 9.26 14.42
C CYS A 245 -15.83 9.17 14.18
N GLU A 246 -16.26 8.51 13.13
CA GLU A 246 -17.67 8.39 12.74
C GLU A 246 -18.51 7.71 13.83
N GLU A 247 -17.98 6.63 14.45
CA GLU A 247 -18.63 5.96 15.57
C GLU A 247 -18.75 6.87 16.81
N SER A 248 -17.72 7.68 17.07
CA SER A 248 -17.70 8.61 18.19
C SER A 248 -18.69 9.76 17.96
N VAL A 249 -18.75 10.27 16.74
CA VAL A 249 -19.71 11.29 16.30
C VAL A 249 -21.14 10.80 16.49
N LYS A 250 -21.44 9.59 15.99
CA LYS A 250 -22.76 9.00 16.14
C LYS A 250 -23.23 8.96 17.60
N LYS A 251 -22.36 8.53 18.52
CA LYS A 251 -22.67 8.48 19.97
C LYS A 251 -22.98 9.86 20.55
N THR A 252 -22.25 10.89 20.13
CA THR A 252 -22.51 12.26 20.59
C THR A 252 -23.81 12.83 20.04
N GLN A 253 -24.18 12.48 18.79
CA GLN A 253 -25.50 12.87 18.26
C GLN A 253 -26.64 12.21 19.05
N GLU A 254 -26.52 10.93 19.39
CA GLU A 254 -27.50 10.22 20.23
C GLU A 254 -27.64 10.89 21.61
N CYS A 255 -26.53 11.32 22.21
CA CYS A 255 -26.55 12.08 23.47
C CYS A 255 -27.23 13.45 23.32
N ALA A 256 -26.94 14.18 22.24
CA ALA A 256 -27.54 15.49 21.96
C ALA A 256 -29.07 15.38 21.77
N GLN A 257 -29.55 14.35 21.08
CA GLN A 257 -30.98 14.05 20.95
C GLN A 257 -31.63 13.74 22.30
N GLY A 258 -30.92 13.03 23.20
CA GLY A 258 -31.38 12.79 24.55
C GLY A 258 -31.52 14.09 25.37
N LEU A 259 -30.55 15.00 25.25
CA LEU A 259 -30.59 16.31 25.89
C LEU A 259 -31.73 17.18 25.34
N GLU A 260 -31.96 17.17 24.03
CA GLU A 260 -33.07 17.88 23.38
C GLU A 260 -34.43 17.44 23.94
N LYS A 261 -34.66 16.13 24.05
CA LYS A 261 -35.88 15.58 24.66
C LYS A 261 -36.04 15.99 26.12
N TRP A 262 -34.95 15.97 26.90
CA TRP A 262 -34.97 16.38 28.30
C TRP A 262 -35.33 17.87 28.46
N ILE A 263 -34.77 18.74 27.62
CA ILE A 263 -35.12 20.15 27.59
C ILE A 263 -36.61 20.32 27.27
N GLN A 264 -37.11 19.67 26.22
CA GLN A 264 -38.52 19.75 25.83
C GLN A 264 -39.45 19.31 26.97
N THR A 265 -39.16 18.17 27.60
CA THR A 265 -39.95 17.69 28.74
C THR A 265 -39.94 18.70 29.89
N GLY A 266 -38.79 19.31 30.20
CA GLY A 266 -38.71 20.34 31.23
C GLY A 266 -39.53 21.60 30.92
N GLU A 267 -39.65 21.99 29.65
CA GLU A 267 -40.49 23.11 29.22
C GLU A 267 -41.97 22.78 29.35
N ASP A 268 -42.37 21.59 28.91
CA ASP A 268 -43.75 21.10 29.04
C ASP A 268 -44.18 21.03 30.51
N PHE A 269 -43.27 20.80 31.47
CA PHE A 269 -43.57 20.83 32.90
C PHE A 269 -43.73 22.24 33.48
N ILE A 270 -42.99 23.23 32.95
CA ILE A 270 -43.05 24.62 33.43
C ILE A 270 -44.28 25.35 32.87
N ASP A 271 -44.65 25.08 31.61
CA ASP A 271 -45.83 25.67 30.97
C ASP A 271 -47.18 25.14 31.54
N VAL A 272 -47.14 24.15 32.44
CA VAL A 272 -48.32 23.50 33.06
C VAL A 272 -48.52 23.90 34.53
N GLU A 273 -47.72 24.81 35.10
CA GLU A 273 -48.02 25.38 36.44
C GLU A 273 -49.35 26.16 36.39
N PRO A 274 -50.36 25.79 37.20
CA PRO A 274 -51.66 26.45 37.19
C PRO A 274 -51.54 27.85 37.81
N GLU A 275 -52.23 28.82 37.20
CA GLU A 275 -52.51 30.11 37.84
C GLU A 275 -53.13 29.83 39.22
N GLU A 276 -52.40 30.09 40.30
CA GLU A 276 -52.96 30.05 41.65
C GLU A 276 -54.06 31.13 41.75
N GLU A 277 -55.31 30.67 41.99
CA GLU A 277 -56.52 31.48 42.19
C GLU A 277 -56.43 32.51 43.33
#